data_AF-A0A660ZP24-F1
#
_entry.id   AF-A0A660ZP24-F1
#
_cell.length_a   1.000
_cell.length_b   1.000
_cell.length_c   1.000
_cell.angle_alpha   90.00
_cell.angle_beta   90.00
_cell.angle_gamma   90.00
#
_symmetry.space_group_name_H-M   'P 1'
#
loop_
_entity.id
_entity.type
_entity.pdbx_description
1 polymer ?
#
loop_
_entity_poly.entity_id
_entity_poly.type
_entity_poly.pdbx_seq_one_letter_code
_entity_poly.pdbx_strand_id
1 'polypeptide(L)'
;MSSLRADDIDTAKARALNEVGVRSVALAPESGSERVRFILGKRVRDEVYFDAVASLRKAGIGRFSFYMMIGCPGEDEGALDESDHFLAELKRSLEGASASIHLNILIPKPQTPFQYLPICEERELARRLNEMKRIIVQRGFALRNKSVKGAYRQAVLSCGDESVGRAVVLNVVDKVPWKKALSGVDFDDSFLRREKTADAKFPWSNLRGPNDPKRLYSRYERSKKLLRGQ
;
A
#
# COMPACT_ATOMS: atom_id res chain seq x y z
N MET A 1 -5.02 13.65 5.64
CA MET A 1 -6.46 13.29 5.62
C MET A 1 -6.56 11.81 5.90
N SER A 2 -7.36 11.41 6.89
CA SER A 2 -7.56 9.98 7.15
C SER A 2 -8.42 9.37 6.04
N SER A 3 -8.11 8.15 5.64
CA SER A 3 -8.96 7.38 4.73
C SER A 3 -10.21 6.90 5.46
N LEU A 4 -11.36 6.91 4.78
CA LEU A 4 -12.61 6.31 5.23
C LEU A 4 -12.69 4.86 4.78
N ARG A 5 -13.41 4.04 5.55
CA ARG A 5 -13.72 2.66 5.18
C ARG A 5 -14.93 2.67 4.27
N ALA A 6 -14.79 2.21 3.03
CA ALA A 6 -15.90 2.16 2.08
C ALA A 6 -17.09 1.33 2.62
N ASP A 7 -16.78 0.24 3.33
CA ASP A 7 -17.74 -0.63 4.01
C ASP A 7 -18.51 0.04 5.16
N ASP A 8 -18.05 1.19 5.64
CA ASP A 8 -18.75 1.98 6.64
C ASP A 8 -19.57 3.13 6.04
N ILE A 9 -19.57 3.33 4.72
CA ILE A 9 -20.27 4.45 4.08
C ILE A 9 -21.66 4.01 3.59
N ASP A 10 -22.68 4.67 4.13
CA ASP A 10 -24.06 4.60 3.66
C ASP A 10 -24.58 6.02 3.35
N THR A 11 -25.82 6.11 2.84
CA THR A 11 -26.45 7.39 2.49
C THR A 11 -26.55 8.35 3.68
N ALA A 12 -26.83 7.86 4.89
CA ALA A 12 -27.00 8.72 6.06
C ALA A 12 -25.67 9.34 6.49
N LYS A 13 -24.61 8.53 6.54
CA LYS A 13 -23.25 9.01 6.83
C LYS A 13 -22.72 9.93 5.74
N ALA A 14 -22.99 9.63 4.48
CA ALA A 14 -22.60 10.49 3.36
C ALA A 14 -23.22 11.89 3.49
N ARG A 15 -24.52 11.98 3.85
CA ARG A 15 -25.19 13.25 4.11
C ARG A 15 -24.61 13.98 5.31
N ALA A 16 -24.40 13.27 6.43
CA ALA A 16 -23.81 13.84 7.64
C ALA A 16 -22.42 14.45 7.36
N LEU A 17 -21.57 13.76 6.58
CA LEU A 17 -20.27 14.28 6.14
C LEU A 17 -20.43 15.59 5.36
N ASN A 18 -21.37 15.66 4.44
CA ASN A 18 -21.60 16.86 3.64
C ASN A 18 -22.16 18.03 4.49
N GLU A 19 -23.03 17.75 5.45
CA GLU A 19 -23.61 18.72 6.38
C GLU A 19 -22.54 19.38 7.27
N VAL A 20 -21.56 18.60 7.74
CA VAL A 20 -20.41 19.14 8.50
C VAL A 20 -19.33 19.76 7.61
N GLY A 21 -19.61 19.95 6.32
CA GLY A 21 -18.75 20.69 5.39
C GLY A 21 -17.65 19.87 4.70
N VAL A 22 -17.66 18.53 4.79
CA VAL A 22 -16.71 17.70 4.05
C VAL A 22 -17.02 17.81 2.55
N ARG A 23 -16.00 18.18 1.77
CA ARG A 23 -16.06 18.28 0.30
C ARG A 23 -15.09 17.37 -0.41
N SER A 24 -14.19 16.73 0.32
CA SER A 24 -13.21 15.79 -0.19
C SER A 24 -13.02 14.62 0.75
N VAL A 25 -12.98 13.42 0.18
CA VAL A 25 -12.85 12.17 0.94
C VAL A 25 -11.76 11.30 0.34
N ALA A 26 -11.14 10.50 1.19
CA ALA A 26 -10.20 9.48 0.75
C ALA A 26 -10.73 8.08 1.06
N LEU A 27 -10.52 7.16 0.14
CA LEU A 27 -10.84 5.74 0.28
C LEU A 27 -9.57 4.93 -0.02
N ALA A 28 -9.42 3.77 0.60
CA ALA A 28 -8.27 2.91 0.38
C ALA A 28 -8.69 1.52 -0.12
N PRO A 29 -8.84 1.35 -1.45
CA PRO A 29 -9.01 0.05 -2.07
C PRO A 29 -7.79 -0.85 -1.91
N GLU A 30 -6.59 -0.28 -1.78
CA GLU A 30 -5.28 -0.95 -1.76
C GLU A 30 -4.92 -1.70 -3.06
N SER A 31 -5.82 -2.48 -3.64
CA SER A 31 -5.67 -3.08 -4.96
C SER A 31 -7.00 -3.04 -5.70
N GLY A 32 -6.96 -2.98 -7.03
CA GLY A 32 -8.14 -3.17 -7.86
C GLY A 32 -8.48 -4.64 -8.07
N SER A 33 -7.56 -5.55 -7.75
CA SER A 33 -7.84 -6.98 -7.64
C SER A 33 -8.42 -7.30 -6.26
N GLU A 34 -9.65 -7.84 -6.21
CA GLU A 34 -10.24 -8.31 -4.95
C GLU A 34 -9.39 -9.37 -4.27
N ARG A 35 -8.84 -10.31 -5.06
CA ARG A 35 -7.97 -11.38 -4.56
C ARG A 35 -6.75 -10.80 -3.85
N VAL A 36 -6.01 -9.90 -4.50
CA VAL A 36 -4.85 -9.23 -3.89
C VAL A 36 -5.28 -8.41 -2.67
N ARG A 37 -6.39 -7.68 -2.76
CA ARG A 37 -6.95 -6.91 -1.64
C ARG A 37 -7.25 -7.78 -0.42
N PHE A 38 -7.75 -9.01 -0.62
CA PHE A 38 -8.07 -9.95 0.45
C PHE A 38 -6.80 -10.54 1.06
N ILE A 39 -5.77 -10.81 0.25
CA ILE A 39 -4.43 -11.20 0.73
C ILE A 39 -3.86 -10.11 1.65
N LEU A 40 -4.02 -8.84 1.27
CA LEU A 40 -3.65 -7.66 2.09
C LEU A 40 -4.48 -7.52 3.38
N GLY A 41 -5.55 -8.29 3.52
CA GLY A 41 -6.42 -8.30 4.70
C GLY A 41 -7.58 -7.33 4.63
N LYS A 42 -7.82 -6.66 3.49
CA LYS A 42 -8.96 -5.76 3.28
C LYS A 42 -10.07 -6.52 2.54
N ARG A 43 -10.94 -7.17 3.30
CA ARG A 43 -12.03 -8.00 2.75
C ARG A 43 -13.26 -7.17 2.37
N VAL A 44 -13.09 -6.26 1.43
CA VAL A 44 -14.15 -5.39 0.92
C VAL A 44 -14.24 -5.61 -0.59
N ARG A 45 -15.43 -5.97 -1.07
CA ARG A 45 -15.69 -6.21 -2.49
C ARG A 45 -15.69 -4.91 -3.29
N ASP A 46 -15.52 -5.03 -4.59
CA ASP A 46 -15.48 -3.92 -5.54
C ASP A 46 -16.75 -3.09 -5.52
N GLU A 47 -17.92 -3.73 -5.49
CA GLU A 47 -19.21 -3.03 -5.51
C GLU A 47 -19.38 -2.09 -4.32
N VAL A 48 -18.80 -2.46 -3.16
CA VAL A 48 -18.85 -1.63 -1.95
C VAL A 48 -18.13 -0.29 -2.16
N TYR A 49 -17.03 -0.28 -2.94
CA TYR A 49 -16.36 0.98 -3.28
C TYR A 49 -17.18 1.82 -4.25
N PHE A 50 -17.80 1.19 -5.25
CA PHE A 50 -18.63 1.87 -6.24
C PHE A 50 -19.86 2.49 -5.58
N ASP A 51 -20.54 1.75 -4.71
CA ASP A 51 -21.71 2.18 -3.94
C ASP A 51 -21.36 3.30 -2.96
N ALA A 52 -20.22 3.18 -2.26
CA ALA A 52 -19.73 4.23 -1.37
C ALA A 52 -19.48 5.53 -2.14
N VAL A 53 -18.78 5.46 -3.28
CA VAL A 53 -18.51 6.63 -4.13
C VAL A 53 -19.82 7.23 -4.65
N ALA A 54 -20.74 6.42 -5.17
CA ALA A 54 -22.03 6.89 -5.65
C ALA A 54 -22.84 7.59 -4.54
N SER A 55 -22.84 7.04 -3.33
CA SER A 55 -23.51 7.63 -2.16
C SER A 55 -22.89 8.97 -1.74
N LEU A 56 -21.57 9.05 -1.67
CA LEU A 56 -20.83 10.27 -1.35
C LEU A 56 -21.04 11.35 -2.41
N ARG A 57 -21.01 10.98 -3.69
CA ARG A 57 -21.29 11.87 -4.81
C ARG A 57 -22.71 12.43 -4.70
N LYS A 58 -23.72 11.57 -4.51
CA LYS A 58 -25.13 11.98 -4.36
C LYS A 58 -25.34 12.92 -3.17
N ALA A 59 -24.54 12.79 -2.12
CA ALA A 59 -24.56 13.68 -0.98
C ALA A 59 -23.88 15.05 -1.22
N GLY A 60 -23.19 15.26 -2.35
CA GLY A 60 -22.55 16.52 -2.72
C GLY A 60 -21.01 16.54 -2.58
N ILE A 61 -20.38 15.41 -2.26
CA ILE A 61 -18.92 15.32 -2.21
C ILE A 61 -18.37 15.20 -3.63
N GLY A 62 -17.53 16.16 -4.02
CA GLY A 62 -17.05 16.31 -5.40
C GLY A 62 -15.57 15.98 -5.64
N ARG A 63 -14.82 15.62 -4.58
CA ARG A 63 -13.38 15.32 -4.68
C ARG A 63 -13.03 14.03 -3.95
N PHE A 64 -12.30 13.16 -4.64
CA PHE A 64 -11.94 11.84 -4.15
C PHE A 64 -10.45 11.59 -4.27
N SER A 65 -9.89 10.89 -3.29
CA SER A 65 -8.53 10.35 -3.36
C SER A 65 -8.55 8.87 -3.03
N PHE A 66 -7.98 8.04 -3.90
CA PHE A 66 -7.93 6.60 -3.69
C PHE A 66 -6.50 6.16 -3.43
N TYR A 67 -6.28 5.44 -2.34
CA TYR A 67 -4.98 4.85 -2.03
C TYR A 67 -4.92 3.42 -2.57
N MET A 68 -4.00 3.20 -3.51
CA MET A 68 -3.71 1.90 -4.10
C MET A 68 -2.22 1.62 -3.93
N MET A 69 -1.84 0.36 -4.05
CA MET A 69 -0.47 -0.09 -3.91
C MET A 69 -0.10 -1.16 -4.94
N ILE A 70 1.19 -1.18 -5.26
CA ILE A 70 1.86 -2.19 -6.09
C ILE A 70 3.00 -2.85 -5.30
N GLY A 71 3.56 -3.92 -5.86
CA GLY A 71 4.53 -4.77 -5.17
C GLY A 71 3.86 -5.68 -4.15
N CYS A 72 2.57 -5.96 -4.35
CA CYS A 72 1.78 -6.76 -3.42
C CYS A 72 2.01 -8.26 -3.66
N PRO A 73 1.96 -9.09 -2.61
CA PRO A 73 1.95 -10.53 -2.79
C PRO A 73 0.74 -10.94 -3.64
N GLY A 74 0.97 -11.75 -4.68
CA GLY A 74 -0.08 -12.28 -5.55
C GLY A 74 -0.49 -11.37 -6.70
N GLU A 75 0.20 -10.24 -6.86
CA GLU A 75 0.04 -9.33 -7.98
C GLU A 75 0.70 -9.91 -9.25
N ASP A 76 -0.11 -10.59 -10.04
CA ASP A 76 0.22 -11.15 -11.36
C ASP A 76 -0.36 -10.27 -12.48
N GLU A 77 -0.23 -10.72 -13.74
CA GLU A 77 -0.78 -9.99 -14.89
C GLU A 77 -2.31 -9.88 -14.83
N GLY A 78 -3.00 -10.91 -14.33
CA GLY A 78 -4.45 -10.87 -14.13
C GLY A 78 -4.87 -9.79 -13.13
N ALA A 79 -4.09 -9.57 -12.06
CA ALA A 79 -4.37 -8.49 -11.11
C ALA A 79 -4.28 -7.08 -11.73
N LEU A 80 -3.48 -6.93 -12.80
CA LEU A 80 -3.39 -5.67 -13.55
C LEU A 80 -4.67 -5.42 -14.36
N ASP A 81 -5.18 -6.44 -15.05
CA ASP A 81 -6.44 -6.38 -15.80
C ASP A 81 -7.64 -6.14 -14.88
N GLU A 82 -7.69 -6.85 -13.75
CA GLU A 82 -8.68 -6.61 -12.68
C GLU A 82 -8.63 -5.16 -12.19
N SER A 83 -7.42 -4.61 -12.03
CA SER A 83 -7.26 -3.22 -11.60
C SER A 83 -7.69 -2.20 -12.65
N ASP A 84 -7.48 -2.48 -13.93
CA ASP A 84 -7.98 -1.64 -15.02
C ASP A 84 -9.51 -1.64 -15.07
N HIS A 85 -10.13 -2.81 -14.93
CA HIS A 85 -11.59 -2.96 -14.83
C HIS A 85 -12.13 -2.20 -13.62
N PHE A 86 -11.55 -2.40 -12.43
CA PHE A 86 -11.94 -1.71 -11.21
C PHE A 86 -11.89 -0.19 -11.37
N LEU A 87 -10.81 0.35 -11.95
CA LEU A 87 -10.68 1.79 -12.18
C LEU A 87 -11.69 2.32 -13.21
N ALA A 88 -12.07 1.52 -14.20
CA ALA A 88 -13.09 1.87 -15.18
C ALA A 88 -14.49 1.97 -14.55
N GLU A 89 -14.86 1.01 -13.70
CA GLU A 89 -16.12 1.04 -12.93
C GLU A 89 -16.12 2.20 -11.93
N LEU A 90 -15.03 2.36 -11.17
CA LEU A 90 -14.88 3.46 -10.21
C LEU A 90 -15.02 4.82 -10.88
N LYS A 91 -14.47 4.98 -12.09
CA LYS A 91 -14.59 6.20 -12.89
C LYS A 91 -16.04 6.49 -13.30
N ARG A 92 -16.83 5.46 -13.59
CA ARG A 92 -18.27 5.60 -13.86
C ARG A 92 -19.02 6.07 -12.62
N SER A 93 -18.76 5.46 -11.45
CA SER A 93 -19.40 5.86 -10.18
C SER A 93 -19.10 7.30 -9.75
N LEU A 94 -17.95 7.85 -10.17
CA LEU A 94 -17.58 9.24 -9.89
C LEU A 94 -18.43 10.27 -10.64
N GLU A 95 -19.03 9.89 -11.78
CA GLU A 95 -19.92 10.76 -12.58
C GLU A 95 -19.37 12.20 -12.77
N GLY A 96 -18.10 12.29 -13.18
CA GLY A 96 -17.40 13.56 -13.44
C GLY A 96 -16.75 14.21 -12.22
N ALA A 97 -16.90 13.66 -11.01
CA ALA A 97 -16.19 14.14 -9.83
C ALA A 97 -14.66 14.05 -10.00
N SER A 98 -13.95 15.00 -9.39
CA SER A 98 -12.48 15.04 -9.43
C SER A 98 -11.93 13.89 -8.58
N ALA A 99 -11.00 13.12 -9.15
CA ALA A 99 -10.40 11.99 -8.46
C ALA A 99 -8.91 11.86 -8.70
N SER A 100 -8.17 11.55 -7.64
CA SER A 100 -6.75 11.20 -7.70
C SER A 100 -6.48 9.76 -7.23
N ILE A 101 -5.56 9.06 -7.89
CA ILE A 101 -4.99 7.81 -7.39
C ILE A 101 -3.62 8.10 -6.76
N HIS A 102 -3.49 7.73 -5.51
CA HIS A 102 -2.26 7.77 -4.72
C HIS A 102 -1.64 6.37 -4.73
N LEU A 103 -0.74 6.14 -5.68
CA LEU A 103 -0.10 4.85 -5.90
C LEU A 103 1.15 4.70 -5.02
N ASN A 104 1.03 3.86 -4.01
CA ASN A 104 2.10 3.50 -3.08
C ASN A 104 2.76 2.18 -3.48
N ILE A 105 3.82 1.84 -2.76
CA ILE A 105 4.53 0.58 -2.89
C ILE A 105 4.40 -0.14 -1.55
N LEU A 106 4.09 -1.43 -1.58
CA LEU A 106 4.06 -2.24 -0.36
C LEU A 106 5.48 -2.32 0.22
N ILE A 107 5.63 -1.82 1.44
CA ILE A 107 6.88 -1.92 2.22
C ILE A 107 6.60 -2.80 3.44
N PRO A 108 7.32 -3.92 3.63
CA PRO A 108 7.29 -4.68 4.88
C PRO A 108 7.47 -3.75 6.08
N LYS A 109 6.62 -3.91 7.09
CA LYS A 109 6.70 -3.12 8.33
C LYS A 109 6.92 -4.03 9.52
N PRO A 110 7.78 -3.63 10.48
CA PRO A 110 7.90 -4.31 11.76
C PRO A 110 6.54 -4.56 12.40
N GLN A 111 6.39 -5.72 13.05
CA GLN A 111 5.22 -6.08 13.84
C GLN A 111 3.91 -6.12 13.02
N THR A 112 4.02 -6.34 11.71
CA THR A 112 2.90 -6.62 10.80
C THR A 112 3.06 -8.03 10.20
N PRO A 113 1.97 -8.67 9.72
CA PRO A 113 2.09 -9.96 9.04
C PRO A 113 3.03 -9.92 7.83
N PHE A 114 3.24 -8.76 7.21
CA PHE A 114 4.09 -8.63 6.04
C PHE A 114 5.57 -8.37 6.37
N GLN A 115 5.95 -8.38 7.64
CA GLN A 115 7.38 -8.35 8.02
C GLN A 115 8.16 -9.56 7.51
N TYR A 116 7.46 -10.67 7.22
CA TYR A 116 8.06 -11.91 6.71
C TYR A 116 8.28 -11.89 5.19
N LEU A 117 7.72 -10.92 4.47
CA LEU A 117 7.91 -10.82 3.02
C LEU A 117 9.30 -10.27 2.66
N PRO A 118 9.86 -10.70 1.53
CA PRO A 118 10.90 -9.94 0.86
C PRO A 118 10.33 -8.64 0.30
N ILE A 119 11.17 -7.62 0.17
CA ILE A 119 10.83 -6.46 -0.68
C ILE A 119 10.72 -6.90 -2.14
N CYS A 120 9.82 -6.28 -2.90
CA CYS A 120 9.75 -6.52 -4.34
C CYS A 120 11.03 -6.02 -5.03
N GLU A 121 11.55 -6.82 -5.97
CA GLU A 121 12.72 -6.43 -6.77
C GLU A 121 12.50 -5.14 -7.54
N GLU A 122 13.52 -4.28 -7.58
CA GLU A 122 13.38 -2.91 -8.10
C GLU A 122 12.97 -2.88 -9.58
N ARG A 123 13.50 -3.79 -10.39
CA ARG A 123 13.17 -3.89 -11.82
C ARG A 123 11.70 -4.24 -12.03
N GLU A 124 11.22 -5.22 -11.29
CA GLU A 124 9.83 -5.67 -11.37
C GLU A 124 8.87 -4.61 -10.84
N LEU A 125 9.25 -3.96 -9.73
CA LEU A 125 8.47 -2.87 -9.17
C LEU A 125 8.41 -1.66 -10.12
N ALA A 126 9.50 -1.34 -10.81
CA ALA A 126 9.52 -0.29 -11.83
C ALA A 126 8.62 -0.62 -13.02
N ARG A 127 8.59 -1.89 -13.46
CA ARG A 127 7.70 -2.38 -14.52
C ARG A 127 6.23 -2.19 -14.12
N ARG A 128 5.81 -2.78 -12.99
CA ARG A 128 4.43 -2.67 -12.46
C ARG A 128 4.01 -1.23 -12.24
N LEU A 129 4.92 -0.40 -11.73
CA LEU A 129 4.68 1.03 -11.55
C LEU A 129 4.34 1.71 -12.89
N ASN A 130 5.12 1.46 -13.94
CA ASN A 130 4.88 2.09 -15.23
C ASN A 130 3.57 1.61 -15.88
N GLU A 131 3.25 0.32 -15.76
CA GLU A 131 2.00 -0.26 -16.26
C GLU A 131 0.77 0.35 -15.56
N MET A 132 0.77 0.37 -14.22
CA MET A 132 -0.32 0.94 -13.44
C MET A 132 -0.46 2.44 -13.66
N LYS A 133 0.66 3.18 -13.80
CA LYS A 133 0.62 4.61 -14.15
C LYS A 133 -0.10 4.86 -15.48
N ARG A 134 0.21 4.05 -16.50
CA ARG A 134 -0.42 4.15 -17.82
C ARG A 134 -1.93 3.96 -17.69
N ILE A 135 -2.36 2.92 -17.00
CA ILE A 135 -3.78 2.62 -16.76
C ILE A 135 -4.46 3.80 -16.05
N ILE A 136 -3.92 4.26 -14.91
CA ILE A 136 -4.50 5.35 -14.11
C ILE A 136 -4.69 6.63 -14.95
N VAL A 137 -3.67 7.01 -15.73
CA VAL A 137 -3.74 8.22 -16.57
C VAL A 137 -4.72 8.04 -17.73
N GLN A 138 -4.72 6.88 -18.39
CA GLN A 138 -5.66 6.57 -19.48
C GLN A 138 -7.12 6.59 -19.00
N ARG A 139 -7.39 6.16 -17.76
CA ARG A 139 -8.72 6.25 -17.12
C ARG A 139 -9.07 7.66 -16.64
N GLY A 140 -8.20 8.64 -16.82
CA GLY A 140 -8.45 10.05 -16.53
C GLY A 140 -8.43 10.38 -15.03
N PHE A 141 -7.62 9.68 -14.23
CA PHE A 141 -7.37 10.04 -12.84
C PHE A 141 -6.11 10.89 -12.71
N ALA A 142 -6.11 11.83 -11.76
CA ALA A 142 -4.88 12.50 -11.38
C ALA A 142 -3.96 11.52 -10.63
N LEU A 143 -2.73 11.37 -11.08
CA LEU A 143 -1.79 10.44 -10.48
C LEU A 143 -0.87 11.13 -9.45
N ARG A 144 -0.66 10.46 -8.32
CA ARG A 144 0.43 10.74 -7.38
C ARG A 144 1.08 9.40 -7.02
N ASN A 145 2.37 9.21 -7.30
CA ASN A 145 3.04 7.95 -6.99
C ASN A 145 4.32 8.15 -6.17
N LYS A 146 4.70 7.11 -5.41
CA LYS A 146 6.03 7.02 -4.80
C LYS A 146 7.06 6.52 -5.82
N SER A 147 8.33 6.83 -5.58
CA SER A 147 9.44 6.34 -6.41
C SER A 147 9.97 5.01 -5.88
N VAL A 148 10.46 4.15 -6.78
CA VAL A 148 11.10 2.87 -6.43
C VAL A 148 12.29 3.09 -5.48
N LYS A 149 13.15 4.07 -5.77
CA LYS A 149 14.28 4.44 -4.88
C LYS A 149 13.81 4.89 -3.50
N GLY A 150 12.72 5.65 -3.43
CA GLY A 150 12.13 6.10 -2.16
C GLY A 150 11.54 4.94 -1.36
N ALA A 151 10.92 3.97 -2.05
CA ALA A 151 10.41 2.74 -1.46
C ALA A 151 11.52 1.87 -0.88
N TYR A 152 12.61 1.65 -1.62
CA TYR A 152 13.78 0.94 -1.10
C TYR A 152 14.36 1.64 0.14
N ARG A 153 14.58 2.96 0.08
CA ARG A 153 15.02 3.74 1.25
C ARG A 153 14.08 3.57 2.43
N GLN A 154 12.77 3.58 2.20
CA GLN A 154 11.79 3.37 3.25
C GLN A 154 11.88 1.95 3.83
N ALA A 155 12.14 0.92 3.03
CA ALA A 155 12.34 -0.44 3.51
C ALA A 155 13.58 -0.54 4.41
N VAL A 156 14.71 0.04 3.99
CA VAL A 156 15.93 0.10 4.82
C VAL A 156 15.67 0.79 6.15
N LEU A 157 14.98 1.93 6.14
CA LEU A 157 14.64 2.64 7.38
C LEU A 157 13.60 1.90 8.25
N SER A 158 12.74 1.07 7.65
CA SER A 158 11.70 0.35 8.39
C SER A 158 12.20 -0.95 8.98
N CYS A 159 13.08 -1.65 8.24
CA CYS A 159 13.41 -3.04 8.50
C CYS A 159 14.93 -3.30 8.58
N GLY A 160 15.75 -2.26 8.51
CA GLY A 160 17.20 -2.37 8.73
C GLY A 160 17.56 -2.53 10.20
N ASP A 161 18.83 -2.81 10.43
CA ASP A 161 19.43 -2.96 11.76
C ASP A 161 19.99 -1.65 12.31
N GLU A 162 20.67 -1.72 13.46
CA GLU A 162 21.28 -0.57 14.12
C GLU A 162 22.30 0.19 13.25
N SER A 163 22.94 -0.48 12.29
CA SER A 163 23.91 0.17 11.39
C SER A 163 23.25 1.25 10.53
N VAL A 164 21.96 1.07 10.19
CA VAL A 164 21.17 2.07 9.46
C VAL A 164 21.03 3.36 10.26
N GLY A 165 21.00 3.28 11.59
CA GLY A 165 21.00 4.46 12.46
C GLY A 165 22.23 5.34 12.21
N ARG A 166 23.41 4.73 12.03
CA ARG A 166 24.64 5.47 11.67
C ARG A 166 24.54 6.09 10.28
N ALA A 167 23.97 5.38 9.30
CA ALA A 167 23.74 5.94 7.97
C ALA A 167 22.78 7.14 7.99
N VAL A 168 21.76 7.11 8.86
CA VAL A 168 20.85 8.25 9.06
C VAL A 168 21.59 9.46 9.62
N VAL A 169 22.47 9.29 10.62
CA VAL A 169 23.29 10.38 11.17
C VAL A 169 24.17 11.00 10.08
N LEU A 170 24.91 10.17 9.33
CA LEU A 170 25.74 10.63 8.20
C LEU A 170 24.92 11.42 7.17
N ASN A 171 23.69 10.98 6.88
CA ASN A 171 22.84 11.66 5.89
C ASN A 171 22.25 12.98 6.39
N VAL A 172 21.76 13.03 7.63
CA VAL A 172 21.00 14.16 8.15
C VAL A 172 21.92 15.23 8.75
N VAL A 173 22.92 14.81 9.53
CA VAL A 173 23.86 15.70 10.22
C VAL A 173 24.98 16.10 9.27
N ASP A 174 25.72 15.12 8.75
CA ASP A 174 26.92 15.36 7.94
C ASP A 174 26.60 15.64 6.47
N LYS A 175 25.31 15.68 6.11
CA LYS A 175 24.78 15.96 4.76
C LYS A 175 25.35 15.03 3.68
N VAL A 176 25.83 13.84 4.05
CA VAL A 176 26.32 12.84 3.10
C VAL A 176 25.13 12.33 2.27
N PRO A 177 25.20 12.26 0.93
CA PRO A 177 24.13 11.69 0.12
C PRO A 177 23.75 10.28 0.58
N TRP A 178 22.45 9.99 0.69
CA TRP A 178 21.93 8.75 1.30
C TRP A 178 22.62 7.47 0.80
N LYS A 179 22.84 7.36 -0.52
CA LYS A 179 23.51 6.19 -1.11
C LYS A 179 24.92 5.98 -0.55
N LYS A 180 25.68 7.07 -0.39
CA LYS A 180 27.06 7.05 0.14
C LYS A 180 27.07 6.83 1.65
N ALA A 181 26.09 7.40 2.36
CA ALA A 181 25.93 7.19 3.80
C ALA A 181 25.65 5.72 4.13
N LEU A 182 24.75 5.09 3.37
CA LEU A 182 24.39 3.67 3.54
C LEU A 182 25.53 2.73 3.15
N SER A 183 26.25 3.02 2.06
CA SER A 183 27.43 2.21 1.69
C SER A 183 28.64 2.40 2.61
N GLY A 184 28.61 3.44 3.46
CA GLY A 184 29.68 3.74 4.42
C GLY A 184 29.48 3.08 5.78
N VAL A 185 28.43 2.28 5.94
CA VAL A 185 28.17 1.48 7.15
C VAL A 185 28.13 0.01 6.79
N ASP A 186 28.36 -0.85 7.77
CA ASP A 186 28.27 -2.30 7.62
C ASP A 186 26.81 -2.76 7.66
N PHE A 187 26.07 -2.47 6.59
CA PHE A 187 24.67 -2.84 6.43
C PHE A 187 24.49 -3.92 5.36
N ASP A 188 23.96 -5.08 5.75
CA ASP A 188 23.58 -6.16 4.85
C ASP A 188 22.08 -6.08 4.49
N ASP A 189 21.78 -5.77 3.22
CA ASP A 189 20.40 -5.68 2.73
C ASP A 189 19.78 -7.05 2.38
N SER A 190 20.54 -8.15 2.47
CA SER A 190 20.05 -9.52 2.21
C SER A 190 18.84 -9.87 3.07
N PHE A 191 18.81 -9.36 4.32
CA PHE A 191 17.68 -9.54 5.23
C PHE A 191 16.39 -8.97 4.64
N LEU A 192 16.45 -7.85 3.92
CA LEU A 192 15.26 -7.25 3.30
C LEU A 192 14.76 -8.06 2.10
N ARG A 193 15.66 -8.72 1.38
CA ARG A 193 15.40 -9.38 0.08
C ARG A 193 14.98 -10.84 0.17
N ARG A 194 15.18 -11.48 1.33
CA ARG A 194 14.73 -12.86 1.55
C ARG A 194 13.37 -12.92 2.24
N GLU A 195 12.65 -14.02 2.04
CA GLU A 195 11.49 -14.38 2.86
C GLU A 195 11.98 -14.85 4.26
N LYS A 196 11.23 -14.53 5.32
CA LYS A 196 11.60 -14.86 6.71
C LYS A 196 10.69 -15.96 7.24
N THR A 197 11.27 -16.86 8.03
CA THR A 197 10.58 -17.93 8.75
C THR A 197 10.01 -17.45 10.09
N ALA A 198 9.21 -18.28 10.75
CA ALA A 198 8.62 -17.97 12.05
C ALA A 198 9.65 -17.74 13.16
N ASP A 199 10.81 -18.38 13.06
CA ASP A 199 11.94 -18.34 13.99
C ASP A 199 13.01 -17.31 13.61
N ALA A 200 12.79 -16.53 12.55
CA ALA A 200 13.72 -15.49 12.12
C ALA A 200 13.97 -14.47 13.24
N LYS A 201 15.25 -14.16 13.47
CA LYS A 201 15.66 -13.08 14.37
C LYS A 201 15.59 -11.75 13.63
N PHE A 202 14.69 -10.88 14.04
CA PHE A 202 14.51 -9.55 13.45
C PHE A 202 15.37 -8.53 14.20
N PRO A 203 15.85 -7.46 13.54
CA PRO A 203 16.58 -6.39 14.22
C PRO A 203 15.78 -5.74 15.37
N TRP A 204 14.45 -5.71 15.26
CA TRP A 204 13.54 -5.22 16.29
C TRP A 204 13.03 -6.30 17.26
N SER A 205 13.60 -7.51 17.26
CA SER A 205 13.17 -8.60 18.15
C SER A 205 13.27 -8.24 19.64
N ASN A 206 14.13 -7.28 20.00
CA ASN A 206 14.26 -6.77 21.37
C ASN A 206 13.15 -5.77 21.76
N LEU A 207 12.35 -5.30 20.81
CA LEU A 207 11.27 -4.35 21.03
C LEU A 207 9.93 -5.09 21.18
N ARG A 208 9.22 -4.86 22.29
CA ARG A 208 7.87 -5.39 22.47
C ARG A 208 6.87 -4.63 21.61
N GLY A 209 6.17 -5.37 20.75
CA GLY A 209 5.09 -4.84 19.92
C GLY A 209 3.70 -5.09 20.49
N PRO A 210 2.67 -4.44 19.94
CA PRO A 210 1.27 -4.66 20.34
C PRO A 210 0.71 -5.99 19.86
N ASN A 211 1.41 -6.68 18.94
CA ASN A 211 0.95 -7.92 18.32
C ASN A 211 1.81 -9.11 18.75
N ASP A 212 1.15 -10.22 19.08
CA ASP A 212 1.82 -11.51 19.33
C ASP A 212 2.52 -12.04 18.06
N PRO A 213 3.83 -12.37 18.11
CA PRO A 213 4.57 -12.86 16.95
C PRO A 213 3.99 -14.12 16.31
N LYS A 214 3.46 -15.07 17.10
CA LYS A 214 2.85 -16.29 16.58
C LYS A 214 1.60 -15.94 15.77
N ARG A 215 0.74 -15.05 16.30
CA ARG A 215 -0.44 -14.55 15.58
C ARG A 215 -0.08 -13.81 14.30
N LEU A 216 1.00 -13.02 14.28
CA LEU A 216 1.49 -12.37 13.06
C LEU A 216 1.88 -13.40 11.99
N TYR A 217 2.64 -14.43 12.38
CA TYR A 217 3.04 -15.49 11.46
C TYR A 217 1.84 -16.30 10.97
N SER A 218 0.88 -16.66 11.83
CA SER A 218 -0.35 -17.33 11.40
C SER A 218 -1.22 -16.47 10.46
N ARG A 219 -1.17 -15.14 10.56
CA ARG A 219 -1.82 -14.25 9.58
C ARG A 219 -1.07 -14.25 8.26
N TYR A 220 0.26 -14.20 8.31
CA TYR A 220 1.12 -14.27 7.14
C TYR A 220 0.87 -15.57 6.33
N GLU A 221 0.88 -16.72 7.00
CA GLU A 221 0.61 -18.02 6.37
C GLU A 221 -0.80 -18.08 5.74
N ARG A 222 -1.81 -17.49 6.38
CA ARG A 222 -3.15 -17.40 5.79
C ARG A 222 -3.16 -16.55 4.52
N SER A 223 -2.46 -15.41 4.53
CA SER A 223 -2.28 -14.60 3.32
C SER A 223 -1.54 -15.39 2.23
N LYS A 224 -0.53 -16.21 2.58
CA LYS A 224 0.16 -17.08 1.62
C LYS A 224 -0.72 -18.18 1.04
N LYS A 225 -1.63 -18.78 1.81
CA LYS A 225 -2.56 -19.80 1.28
C LYS A 225 -3.44 -19.23 0.18
N LEU A 226 -3.93 -18.00 0.37
CA LEU A 226 -4.69 -17.27 -0.65
C LEU A 226 -3.87 -16.98 -1.92
N LEU A 227 -2.54 -16.90 -1.84
CA LEU A 227 -1.66 -16.80 -3.03
C LEU A 227 -1.61 -18.08 -3.86
N ARG A 228 -1.86 -19.24 -3.23
CA ARG A 228 -1.74 -20.56 -3.85
C ARG A 228 -3.08 -21.09 -4.38
N GLY A 229 -4.15 -20.31 -4.30
CA GLY A 229 -5.49 -20.72 -4.75
C GLY A 229 -6.11 -21.83 -3.90
N GLN A 230 -5.69 -22.00 -2.64
CA GLN A 230 -6.23 -22.98 -1.68
C GLN A 230 -7.04 -22.30 -0.57
#